data_AF-A0A7K1BCN3-F1
#
_entry.id   AF-A0A7K1BCN3-F1
#
_cell.length_a   1.000
_cell.length_b   1.000
_cell.length_c   1.000
_cell.angle_alpha   90.00
_cell.angle_beta   90.00
_cell.angle_gamma   90.00
#
_symmetry.space_group_name_H-M   'P 1'
#
loop_
_entity.id
_entity.type
_entity.pdbx_description
1 polymer ?
#
loop_
_entity_poly.entity_id
_entity_poly.type
_entity_poly.pdbx_seq_one_letter_code
_entity_poly.pdbx_strand_id
1 'polypeptide(L)'
;VADDAADTATPDPTDAPTTAPETTTPETTTPETTAAGVAPAATIDELLALGRPIVLAHAGGEDEFPHSTPYAYARSVAAGVDMLDLDVQLTGDGVLVVHHDADVDRTTNGTGDVAAMTYAEVAALDNAYWFTADCVCRDQPDEAYVYRGIRTGDVPPPAGASPDDFAIARFRDVVERWPDLPLNIEIKGTGEPAIAAAEVLAAELTELDRLDASVVTSFDDTVVEAFAGFAPGVELTPGLGLSTAWVLDGEPLPDGMRILQLPPEFQGVEVLTPEVIARSKEAGYLIWVWPNDRSWENADGYRRLLEMGMDGLNINLPAVGVEAVRRFTAAPTALPASLEEMDALIPVVEVSRVAQRAAPILGAGAPSEGPVVATPGFVPAPDDRRFCWAVEVVNSRPYPVDEFEEVVVAGQYFTAVEPWAPADAVGPLRVLIEFTDRIAEAGSFTEFDEVDGGAVADAAATLNALVDSRCLGRP
;
A
#
# COMPACT_ATOMS: atom_id res chain seq x y z
N VAL A 1 30.11 24.77 -59.10
CA VAL A 1 31.35 24.36 -59.80
C VAL A 1 32.05 23.44 -58.81
N ALA A 2 31.82 22.14 -58.88
CA ALA A 2 32.49 21.22 -59.82
C ALA A 2 34.02 21.24 -59.56
N ASP A 3 34.71 20.15 -59.25
CA ASP A 3 34.38 18.73 -59.49
C ASP A 3 35.21 17.80 -58.58
N ASP A 4 34.76 16.54 -58.48
CA ASP A 4 35.48 15.24 -58.54
C ASP A 4 36.95 15.08 -58.05
N ALA A 5 37.44 13.89 -57.68
CA ALA A 5 36.86 12.52 -57.73
C ALA A 5 37.52 11.62 -56.66
N ALA A 6 36.93 10.45 -56.45
CA ALA A 6 37.52 9.35 -55.67
C ALA A 6 38.52 8.51 -56.50
N ASP A 7 39.31 7.66 -55.83
CA ASP A 7 39.71 6.38 -56.41
C ASP A 7 39.86 5.30 -55.31
N THR A 8 39.67 4.03 -55.69
CA THR A 8 39.47 2.88 -54.80
C THR A 8 40.46 1.75 -55.08
N ALA A 9 40.99 1.08 -54.04
CA ALA A 9 41.64 -0.22 -54.19
C ALA A 9 41.69 -1.06 -52.89
N THR A 10 41.03 -2.21 -52.93
CA THR A 10 41.33 -3.45 -52.17
C THR A 10 41.72 -4.53 -53.20
N PRO A 11 42.45 -5.63 -52.87
CA PRO A 11 42.24 -6.47 -51.69
C PRO A 11 43.51 -7.06 -50.99
N ASP A 12 43.22 -7.79 -49.90
CA ASP A 12 44.08 -8.67 -49.08
C ASP A 12 44.58 -9.91 -49.88
N PRO A 13 45.64 -10.67 -49.49
CA PRO A 13 45.52 -11.63 -48.38
C PRO A 13 46.81 -12.00 -47.56
N THR A 14 46.60 -12.74 -46.46
CA THR A 14 47.55 -13.64 -45.72
C THR A 14 48.75 -12.98 -45.01
N ASP A 15 48.96 -13.17 -43.70
CA ASP A 15 49.21 -14.48 -43.08
C ASP A 15 48.84 -14.56 -41.56
N ALA A 16 48.86 -15.77 -40.99
CA ALA A 16 48.22 -16.14 -39.71
C ALA A 16 49.08 -15.93 -38.42
N PRO A 17 48.54 -16.18 -37.19
CA PRO A 17 48.96 -15.45 -35.98
C PRO A 17 49.86 -16.23 -34.99
N THR A 18 50.41 -15.52 -34.01
CA THR A 18 51.01 -16.10 -32.79
C THR A 18 50.19 -15.69 -31.57
N THR A 19 49.68 -16.68 -30.84
CA THR A 19 48.80 -16.55 -29.67
C THR A 19 49.58 -16.33 -28.36
N ALA A 20 48.99 -15.54 -27.45
CA ALA A 20 49.28 -15.54 -26.02
C ALA A 20 47.98 -15.95 -25.28
N PRO A 21 48.07 -16.62 -24.12
CA PRO A 21 46.95 -17.41 -23.60
C PRO A 21 45.85 -16.55 -22.97
N GLU A 22 44.61 -16.90 -23.30
CA GLU A 22 43.39 -16.35 -22.69
C GLU A 22 43.26 -16.82 -21.23
N THR A 23 42.95 -15.88 -20.33
CA THR A 23 42.53 -16.20 -18.97
C THR A 23 41.00 -16.18 -18.94
N THR A 24 40.37 -17.30 -19.28
CA THR A 24 38.90 -17.43 -19.27
C THR A 24 38.38 -17.50 -17.84
N THR A 25 37.96 -16.36 -17.28
CA THR A 25 37.04 -16.36 -16.13
C THR A 25 35.68 -16.86 -16.62
N PRO A 26 35.05 -17.85 -15.95
CA PRO A 26 33.75 -18.32 -16.38
C PRO A 26 32.69 -17.23 -16.13
N GLU A 27 31.98 -16.83 -17.17
CA GLU A 27 30.75 -16.06 -17.03
C GLU A 27 29.70 -16.93 -16.31
N THR A 28 29.49 -16.64 -15.03
CA THR A 28 28.31 -17.13 -14.31
C THR A 28 27.09 -16.38 -14.85
N THR A 29 26.52 -16.88 -15.93
CA THR A 29 25.18 -16.48 -16.38
C THR A 29 24.15 -16.97 -15.37
N THR A 30 23.99 -16.21 -14.28
CA THR A 30 22.81 -16.32 -13.42
C THR A 30 21.59 -16.09 -14.31
N PRO A 31 20.59 -16.99 -14.36
CA PRO A 31 19.34 -16.68 -15.00
C PRO A 31 18.72 -15.52 -14.21
N GLU A 32 18.69 -14.35 -14.83
CA GLU A 32 17.97 -13.21 -14.32
C GLU A 32 16.48 -13.57 -14.37
N THR A 33 15.93 -14.02 -13.24
CA THR A 33 14.49 -14.13 -13.07
C THR A 33 13.94 -12.72 -13.00
N THR A 34 13.82 -12.09 -14.16
CA THR A 34 12.99 -10.90 -14.34
C THR A 34 11.57 -11.35 -14.05
N ALA A 35 11.11 -11.15 -12.80
CA ALA A 35 9.69 -10.97 -12.57
C ALA A 35 9.29 -9.84 -13.52
N ALA A 36 8.43 -10.14 -14.49
CA ALA A 36 8.04 -9.18 -15.51
C ALA A 36 7.23 -8.07 -14.83
N GLY A 37 7.92 -7.02 -14.40
CA GLY A 37 7.30 -5.81 -13.93
C GLY A 37 6.47 -5.26 -15.08
N VAL A 38 5.16 -5.21 -14.86
CA VAL A 38 4.29 -4.37 -15.68
C VAL A 38 4.84 -2.95 -15.54
N ALA A 39 5.17 -2.31 -16.67
CA ALA A 39 5.61 -0.92 -16.63
C ALA A 39 4.50 -0.08 -15.97
N PRO A 40 4.82 0.88 -15.09
CA PRO A 40 3.81 1.76 -14.54
C PRO A 40 3.08 2.48 -15.67
N ALA A 41 1.76 2.59 -15.57
CA ALA A 41 0.98 3.39 -16.51
C ALA A 41 1.34 4.86 -16.31
N ALA A 42 1.89 5.51 -17.34
CA ALA A 42 2.34 6.90 -17.24
C ALA A 42 1.20 7.89 -17.50
N THR A 43 0.16 7.46 -18.22
CA THR A 43 -1.01 8.27 -18.58
C THR A 43 -2.30 7.70 -18.01
N ILE A 44 -3.36 8.52 -17.93
CA ILE A 44 -4.70 8.08 -17.51
C ILE A 44 -5.26 7.04 -18.49
N ASP A 45 -5.02 7.17 -19.80
CA ASP A 45 -5.49 6.18 -20.78
C ASP A 45 -4.82 4.80 -20.60
N GLU A 46 -3.53 4.76 -20.25
CA GLU A 46 -2.83 3.52 -19.90
C GLU A 46 -3.33 2.94 -18.58
N LEU A 47 -3.58 3.80 -17.58
CA LEU A 47 -4.07 3.42 -16.25
C LEU A 47 -5.44 2.76 -16.34
N LEU A 48 -6.36 3.36 -17.11
CA LEU A 48 -7.69 2.81 -17.36
C LEU A 48 -7.67 1.56 -18.27
N ALA A 49 -6.62 1.39 -19.08
CA ALA A 49 -6.42 0.20 -19.92
C ALA A 49 -5.86 -1.03 -19.17
N LEU A 50 -5.50 -0.92 -17.89
CA LEU A 50 -4.96 -2.03 -17.09
C LEU A 50 -5.91 -3.24 -16.96
N GLY A 51 -7.21 -3.06 -17.19
CA GLY A 51 -8.21 -4.14 -17.15
C GLY A 51 -8.44 -4.73 -15.76
N ARG A 52 -8.05 -4.00 -14.71
CA ARG A 52 -8.28 -4.33 -13.30
C ARG A 52 -8.61 -3.07 -12.50
N PRO A 53 -9.19 -3.20 -11.29
CA PRO A 53 -9.28 -2.09 -10.36
C PRO A 53 -7.91 -1.51 -10.00
N ILE A 54 -7.86 -0.21 -9.74
CA ILE A 54 -6.65 0.53 -9.36
C ILE A 54 -6.68 1.01 -7.90
N VAL A 55 -5.52 1.33 -7.34
CA VAL A 55 -5.37 1.89 -5.98
C VAL A 55 -4.81 3.30 -6.03
N LEU A 56 -5.56 4.24 -5.44
CA LEU A 56 -5.15 5.61 -5.15
C LEU A 56 -4.85 5.71 -3.65
N ALA A 57 -3.74 6.35 -3.30
CA ALA A 57 -3.39 6.59 -1.89
C ALA A 57 -4.03 7.90 -1.39
N HIS A 58 -5.19 7.84 -0.73
CA HIS A 58 -5.94 9.01 -0.25
C HIS A 58 -5.07 9.88 0.64
N ALA A 59 -4.81 11.11 0.19
CA ALA A 59 -3.85 12.05 0.77
C ALA A 59 -2.47 11.43 1.13
N GLY A 60 -2.05 10.35 0.45
CA GLY A 60 -0.81 9.62 0.70
C GLY A 60 -0.91 8.45 1.68
N GLY A 61 -2.12 8.08 2.13
CA GLY A 61 -2.40 6.97 3.05
C GLY A 61 -2.65 7.43 4.49
N GLU A 62 -3.73 8.20 4.71
CA GLU A 62 -4.03 8.90 5.97
C GLU A 62 -4.02 8.04 7.24
N ASP A 63 -4.35 6.74 7.15
CA ASP A 63 -4.39 5.84 8.31
C ASP A 63 -3.14 4.97 8.46
N GLU A 64 -2.20 5.00 7.51
CA GLU A 64 -0.87 4.39 7.65
C GLU A 64 0.21 5.42 8.02
N PHE A 65 0.10 6.66 7.53
CA PHE A 65 1.13 7.69 7.60
C PHE A 65 0.52 9.11 7.72
N PRO A 66 1.28 10.12 8.21
CA PRO A 66 0.82 11.51 8.25
C PRO A 66 0.49 12.02 6.84
N HIS A 67 -0.80 12.15 6.53
CA HIS A 67 -1.31 12.55 5.23
C HIS A 67 -0.73 13.90 4.73
N SER A 68 -0.78 14.11 3.42
CA SER A 68 -0.25 15.31 2.73
C SER A 68 1.23 15.59 3.03
N THR A 69 2.04 14.55 3.27
CA THR A 69 3.49 14.65 3.46
C THR A 69 4.27 13.88 2.39
N PRO A 70 5.44 14.36 1.94
CA PRO A 70 6.33 13.57 1.07
C PRO A 70 6.73 12.22 1.67
N TYR A 71 6.76 12.08 3.00
CA TYR A 71 6.93 10.80 3.67
C TYR A 71 5.80 9.83 3.33
N ALA A 72 4.54 10.20 3.58
CA ALA A 72 3.37 9.36 3.30
C ALA A 72 3.31 8.95 1.82
N TYR A 73 3.51 9.91 0.90
CA TYR A 73 3.60 9.61 -0.54
C TYR A 73 4.72 8.62 -0.85
N ALA A 74 5.93 8.79 -0.30
CA ALA A 74 7.04 7.85 -0.51
C ALA A 74 6.73 6.43 -0.01
N ARG A 75 5.99 6.31 1.11
CA ARG A 75 5.56 5.01 1.64
C ARG A 75 4.50 4.35 0.74
N SER A 76 3.53 5.13 0.26
CA SER A 76 2.48 4.68 -0.67
C SER A 76 3.05 4.21 -2.01
N VAL A 77 3.97 4.98 -2.62
CA VAL A 77 4.66 4.55 -3.84
C VAL A 77 5.45 3.25 -3.61
N ALA A 78 6.12 3.12 -2.47
CA ALA A 78 6.83 1.88 -2.11
C ALA A 78 5.90 0.69 -1.85
N ALA A 79 4.63 0.93 -1.49
CA ALA A 79 3.60 -0.10 -1.37
C ALA A 79 3.04 -0.56 -2.73
N GLY A 80 3.29 0.18 -3.81
CA GLY A 80 2.88 -0.16 -5.18
C GLY A 80 1.48 0.32 -5.56
N VAL A 81 1.05 1.49 -5.04
CA VAL A 81 -0.17 2.15 -5.52
C VAL A 81 -0.02 2.58 -6.98
N ASP A 82 -1.15 2.66 -7.68
CA ASP A 82 -1.19 3.00 -9.11
C ASP A 82 -1.17 4.52 -9.34
N MET A 83 -1.53 5.31 -8.33
CA MET A 83 -1.80 6.74 -8.44
C MET A 83 -1.69 7.42 -7.06
N LEU A 84 -1.20 8.66 -7.02
CA LEU A 84 -1.22 9.48 -5.80
C LEU A 84 -2.47 10.36 -5.78
N ASP A 85 -3.06 10.51 -4.60
CA ASP A 85 -4.18 11.43 -4.38
C ASP A 85 -3.70 12.67 -3.61
N LEU A 86 -3.95 13.85 -4.19
CA LEU A 86 -3.35 15.12 -3.78
C LEU A 86 -4.42 16.21 -3.62
N ASP A 87 -4.62 16.68 -2.40
CA ASP A 87 -5.40 17.89 -2.14
C ASP A 87 -4.54 19.12 -2.39
N VAL A 88 -4.99 20.08 -3.22
CA VAL A 88 -4.22 21.29 -3.53
C VAL A 88 -4.92 22.59 -3.12
N GLN A 89 -4.11 23.51 -2.59
CA GLN A 89 -4.52 24.85 -2.16
C GLN A 89 -3.44 25.89 -2.47
N LEU A 90 -3.83 27.17 -2.50
CA LEU A 90 -2.89 28.29 -2.60
C LEU A 90 -2.60 28.92 -1.25
N THR A 91 -1.30 29.16 -1.04
CA THR A 91 -0.79 30.08 -0.02
C THR A 91 -1.09 31.54 -0.38
N GLY A 92 -1.03 32.45 0.60
CA GLY A 92 -1.27 33.88 0.41
C GLY A 92 -0.25 34.61 -0.48
N ASP A 93 0.92 34.00 -0.73
CA ASP A 93 1.90 34.45 -1.72
C ASP A 93 1.81 33.72 -3.08
N GLY A 94 0.77 32.90 -3.28
CA GLY A 94 0.41 32.33 -4.58
C GLY A 94 1.14 31.04 -4.96
N VAL A 95 1.70 30.32 -3.99
CA VAL A 95 2.34 29.01 -4.21
C VAL A 95 1.32 27.89 -3.99
N LEU A 96 1.26 26.95 -4.94
CA LEU A 96 0.42 25.75 -4.86
C LEU A 96 1.06 24.71 -3.93
N VAL A 97 0.34 24.37 -2.87
CA VAL A 97 0.77 23.42 -1.83
C VAL A 97 -0.16 22.23 -1.77
N VAL A 98 0.39 21.08 -1.33
CA VAL A 98 -0.38 19.85 -1.12
C VAL A 98 -0.81 19.79 0.35
N HIS A 99 -2.09 20.03 0.61
CA HIS A 99 -2.67 20.08 1.96
C HIS A 99 -4.20 20.03 1.93
N HIS A 100 -4.81 19.18 2.77
CA HIS A 100 -6.25 18.89 2.76
C HIS A 100 -7.14 19.99 3.36
N ASP A 101 -6.79 20.50 4.54
CA ASP A 101 -7.66 21.39 5.34
C ASP A 101 -7.47 22.86 4.97
N ALA A 102 -8.51 23.70 5.05
CA ALA A 102 -8.38 25.14 4.76
C ALA A 102 -7.42 25.88 5.73
N ASP A 103 -7.22 25.31 6.93
CA ASP A 103 -6.29 25.75 7.95
C ASP A 103 -5.20 24.70 8.22
N VAL A 104 -4.19 25.09 8.98
CA VAL A 104 -3.08 24.20 9.40
C VAL A 104 -3.30 23.60 10.80
N ASP A 105 -4.42 23.90 11.47
CA ASP A 105 -4.63 23.66 12.90
C ASP A 105 -4.78 22.17 13.24
N ARG A 106 -5.34 21.36 12.32
CA ARG A 106 -5.52 19.92 12.56
C ARG A 106 -4.21 19.15 12.52
N THR A 107 -3.37 19.41 11.52
CA THR A 107 -2.22 18.56 11.18
C THR A 107 -0.90 19.08 11.71
N THR A 108 -0.80 20.38 12.01
CA THR A 108 0.50 21.00 12.29
C THR A 108 0.69 21.44 13.75
N ASN A 109 1.90 21.95 14.03
CA ASN A 109 2.23 22.71 15.23
C ASN A 109 1.90 24.21 15.12
N GLY A 110 1.29 24.67 14.02
CA GLY A 110 0.86 26.04 13.77
C GLY A 110 -0.65 26.22 13.87
N THR A 111 -1.13 27.43 13.58
CA THR A 111 -2.57 27.73 13.44
C THR A 111 -2.80 28.83 12.41
N GLY A 112 -3.89 28.76 11.65
CA GLY A 112 -4.32 29.78 10.69
C GLY A 112 -4.64 29.24 9.29
N ASP A 113 -5.36 30.04 8.51
CA ASP A 113 -5.75 29.71 7.14
C ASP A 113 -4.54 29.63 6.20
N VAL A 114 -4.44 28.61 5.36
CA VAL A 114 -3.34 28.45 4.38
C VAL A 114 -3.25 29.67 3.45
N ALA A 115 -4.39 30.16 2.99
CA ALA A 115 -4.50 31.34 2.13
C ALA A 115 -4.07 32.67 2.80
N ALA A 116 -3.83 32.68 4.13
CA ALA A 116 -3.31 33.82 4.87
C ALA A 116 -1.80 33.73 5.17
N MET A 117 -1.18 32.58 4.91
CA MET A 117 0.25 32.30 5.18
C MET A 117 1.07 32.31 3.89
N THR A 118 2.35 32.67 3.96
CA THR A 118 3.29 32.47 2.86
C THR A 118 3.77 31.02 2.77
N TYR A 119 4.27 30.58 1.61
CA TYR A 119 4.89 29.26 1.49
C TYR A 119 6.01 29.02 2.50
N ALA A 120 6.84 30.05 2.76
CA ALA A 120 7.93 29.97 3.73
C ALA A 120 7.44 29.73 5.17
N GLU A 121 6.21 30.16 5.51
CA GLU A 121 5.61 29.94 6.81
C GLU A 121 4.99 28.55 6.91
N VAL A 122 4.20 28.09 5.93
CA VAL A 122 3.61 26.73 5.96
C VAL A 122 4.66 25.62 5.83
N ALA A 123 5.70 25.81 5.03
CA ALA A 123 6.78 24.82 4.87
C ALA A 123 7.65 24.67 6.13
N ALA A 124 7.59 25.61 7.07
CA ALA A 124 8.28 25.53 8.35
C ALA A 124 7.49 24.74 9.41
N LEU A 125 6.21 24.44 9.15
CA LEU A 125 5.33 23.71 10.06
C LEU A 125 5.54 22.19 9.97
N ASP A 126 5.40 21.51 11.10
CA ASP A 126 5.47 20.06 11.23
C ASP A 126 4.13 19.42 10.84
N ASN A 127 3.99 18.95 9.60
CA ASN A 127 2.73 18.41 9.09
C ASN A 127 2.42 16.97 9.59
N ALA A 128 3.25 16.44 10.48
CA ALA A 128 3.04 15.15 11.14
C ALA A 128 2.77 15.27 12.64
N TYR A 129 2.58 16.50 13.14
CA TYR A 129 2.38 16.79 14.57
C TYR A 129 1.17 16.09 15.20
N TRP A 130 0.20 15.72 14.37
CA TRP A 130 -1.10 15.13 14.71
C TRP A 130 -1.17 13.60 14.70
N PHE A 131 -0.21 12.94 14.05
CA PHE A 131 -0.35 11.53 13.68
C PHE A 131 -0.04 10.58 14.85
N THR A 132 -0.89 9.58 15.07
CA THR A 132 -0.63 8.44 15.96
C THR A 132 -0.91 7.12 15.22
N ALA A 133 -0.22 6.04 15.60
CA ALA A 133 -0.29 4.78 14.88
C ALA A 133 -1.62 4.01 15.05
N ASP A 134 -2.34 4.24 16.15
CA ASP A 134 -3.55 3.47 16.51
C ASP A 134 -4.87 4.26 16.27
N CYS A 135 -4.80 5.57 16.03
CA CYS A 135 -5.98 6.41 15.78
C CYS A 135 -5.64 7.75 15.08
N VAL A 136 -6.66 8.32 14.42
CA VAL A 136 -6.69 9.75 14.01
C VAL A 136 -7.39 10.59 15.08
N CYS A 137 -7.03 10.35 16.35
CA CYS A 137 -7.68 10.96 17.50
C CYS A 137 -6.82 12.07 18.14
N ARG A 138 -7.48 13.16 18.52
CA ARG A 138 -6.86 14.28 19.25
C ARG A 138 -6.70 13.90 20.73
N ASP A 139 -5.90 14.68 21.46
CA ASP A 139 -5.71 14.60 22.91
C ASP A 139 -5.12 13.27 23.44
N GLN A 140 -4.19 12.66 22.69
CA GLN A 140 -3.39 11.52 23.17
C GLN A 140 -2.20 11.99 24.04
N PRO A 141 -1.59 11.10 24.86
CA PRO A 141 -0.30 11.39 25.48
C PRO A 141 0.78 11.67 24.42
N ASP A 142 1.77 12.52 24.76
CA ASP A 142 2.78 12.98 23.80
C ASP A 142 3.56 11.82 23.13
N GLU A 143 3.77 10.72 23.86
CA GLU A 143 4.48 9.53 23.36
C GLU A 143 3.74 8.76 22.25
N ALA A 144 2.43 9.01 22.05
CA ALA A 144 1.66 8.41 20.97
C ALA A 144 1.91 9.08 19.59
N TYR A 145 2.44 10.31 19.59
CA TYR A 145 2.65 11.10 18.37
C TYR A 145 4.01 10.78 17.74
N VAL A 146 4.12 9.62 17.10
CA VAL A 146 5.38 8.99 16.68
C VAL A 146 6.24 9.80 15.69
N TYR A 147 5.67 10.81 15.03
CA TYR A 147 6.38 11.69 14.09
C TYR A 147 6.52 13.15 14.56
N ARG A 148 5.97 13.50 15.71
CA ARG A 148 5.99 14.87 16.26
C ARG A 148 7.41 15.33 16.55
N GLY A 149 7.77 16.52 16.06
CA GLY A 149 9.07 17.14 16.25
C GLY A 149 10.12 16.75 15.21
N ILE A 150 9.79 15.91 14.21
CA ILE A 150 10.76 15.54 13.18
C ILE A 150 11.08 16.72 12.28
N ARG A 151 10.05 17.43 11.80
CA ARG A 151 10.24 18.59 10.91
C ARG A 151 11.06 19.71 11.55
N THR A 152 10.87 19.95 12.85
CA THR A 152 11.57 20.96 13.66
C THR A 152 12.98 20.52 14.07
N GLY A 153 13.29 19.22 13.97
CA GLY A 153 14.58 18.64 14.36
C GLY A 153 14.70 18.29 15.85
N ASP A 154 13.59 18.31 16.59
CA ASP A 154 13.52 17.85 17.99
C ASP A 154 13.61 16.31 18.08
N VAL A 155 13.12 15.61 17.04
CA VAL A 155 13.16 14.14 16.89
C VAL A 155 13.89 13.78 15.58
N PRO A 156 14.77 12.76 15.55
CA PRO A 156 15.40 12.33 14.30
C PRO A 156 14.39 11.65 13.36
N PRO A 157 14.47 11.87 12.03
CA PRO A 157 13.60 11.19 11.07
C PRO A 157 13.88 9.67 11.02
N PRO A 158 12.89 8.86 10.61
CA PRO A 158 13.08 7.45 10.28
C PRO A 158 14.20 7.23 9.26
N ALA A 159 14.79 6.02 9.25
CA ALA A 159 15.84 5.66 8.31
C ALA A 159 15.39 5.84 6.84
N GLY A 160 16.14 6.64 6.08
CA GLY A 160 15.82 6.97 4.69
C GLY A 160 14.91 8.19 4.49
N ALA A 161 14.42 8.80 5.56
CA ALA A 161 13.67 10.06 5.53
C ALA A 161 14.51 11.24 6.06
N SER A 162 14.03 12.45 5.80
CA SER A 162 14.58 13.74 6.22
C SER A 162 13.50 14.59 6.91
N PRO A 163 13.86 15.66 7.64
CA PRO A 163 12.87 16.57 8.21
C PRO A 163 11.92 17.20 7.17
N ASP A 164 12.40 17.42 5.95
CA ASP A 164 11.62 18.03 4.87
C ASP A 164 10.58 17.05 4.29
N ASP A 165 10.70 15.74 4.54
CA ASP A 165 9.67 14.76 4.19
C ASP A 165 8.40 14.87 5.06
N PHE A 166 8.41 15.71 6.12
CA PHE A 166 7.30 15.94 7.05
C PHE A 166 6.76 17.40 6.97
N ALA A 167 7.08 18.13 5.90
CA ALA A 167 6.56 19.48 5.65
C ALA A 167 5.26 19.47 4.83
N ILE A 168 4.52 20.57 4.86
CA ILE A 168 3.57 20.92 3.79
C ILE A 168 4.40 21.22 2.54
N ALA A 169 4.27 20.40 1.50
CA ALA A 169 5.08 20.46 0.29
C ALA A 169 4.43 21.32 -0.81
N ARG A 170 5.23 21.83 -1.75
CA ARG A 170 4.71 22.37 -3.01
C ARG A 170 4.20 21.23 -3.90
N PHE A 171 3.14 21.47 -4.66
CA PHE A 171 2.63 20.52 -5.64
C PHE A 171 3.74 20.05 -6.61
N ARG A 172 4.45 21.01 -7.23
CA ARG A 172 5.63 20.74 -8.06
C ARG A 172 6.67 19.80 -7.42
N ASP A 173 7.02 19.98 -6.15
CA ASP A 173 8.05 19.17 -5.48
C ASP A 173 7.63 17.70 -5.34
N VAL A 174 6.34 17.44 -5.18
CA VAL A 174 5.75 16.08 -5.16
C VAL A 174 5.77 15.48 -6.57
N VAL A 175 5.34 16.24 -7.57
CA VAL A 175 5.24 15.77 -8.97
C VAL A 175 6.62 15.52 -9.59
N GLU A 176 7.61 16.38 -9.34
CA GLU A 176 9.00 16.20 -9.81
C GLU A 176 9.70 15.00 -9.15
N ARG A 177 9.24 14.58 -7.96
CA ARG A 177 9.76 13.40 -7.23
C ARG A 177 9.20 12.07 -7.74
N TRP A 178 7.98 12.08 -8.29
CA TRP A 178 7.32 10.92 -8.89
C TRP A 178 6.79 11.24 -10.31
N PRO A 179 7.71 11.45 -11.28
CA PRO A 179 7.34 11.90 -12.63
C PRO A 179 6.54 10.85 -13.41
N ASP A 180 6.74 9.56 -13.14
CA ASP A 180 6.14 8.45 -13.89
C ASP A 180 4.83 7.92 -13.28
N LEU A 181 4.29 8.57 -12.24
CA LEU A 181 3.12 8.07 -11.48
C LEU A 181 1.91 9.00 -11.64
N PRO A 182 0.74 8.51 -12.09
CA PRO A 182 -0.48 9.30 -12.25
C PRO A 182 -0.95 10.01 -10.97
N LEU A 183 -1.71 11.09 -11.16
CA LEU A 183 -2.14 12.00 -10.10
C LEU A 183 -3.67 12.16 -10.10
N ASN A 184 -4.34 11.89 -8.98
CA ASN A 184 -5.69 12.38 -8.70
C ASN A 184 -5.54 13.65 -7.86
N ILE A 185 -6.19 14.73 -8.27
CA ILE A 185 -5.93 16.06 -7.71
C ILE A 185 -7.24 16.75 -7.37
N GLU A 186 -7.52 16.95 -6.08
CA GLU A 186 -8.67 17.73 -5.62
C GLU A 186 -8.27 19.20 -5.40
N ILE A 187 -8.91 20.10 -6.16
CA ILE A 187 -8.86 21.54 -5.89
C ILE A 187 -9.83 21.84 -4.74
N LYS A 188 -9.30 22.09 -3.55
CA LYS A 188 -10.10 22.41 -2.35
C LYS A 188 -10.69 23.83 -2.42
N GLY A 189 -11.79 24.02 -1.69
CA GLY A 189 -12.49 25.30 -1.59
C GLY A 189 -13.57 25.50 -2.65
N THR A 190 -14.04 26.74 -2.79
CA THR A 190 -15.12 27.13 -3.72
C THR A 190 -14.90 28.53 -4.29
N GLY A 191 -15.52 28.83 -5.43
CA GLY A 191 -15.51 30.18 -6.04
C GLY A 191 -14.14 30.74 -6.38
N GLU A 192 -13.99 32.08 -6.36
CA GLU A 192 -12.79 32.79 -6.84
C GLU A 192 -11.44 32.28 -6.27
N PRO A 193 -11.29 31.97 -4.96
CA PRO A 193 -10.03 31.44 -4.42
C PRO A 193 -9.66 30.07 -5.00
N ALA A 194 -10.64 29.17 -5.16
CA ALA A 194 -10.42 27.85 -5.75
C ALA A 194 -10.19 27.93 -7.27
N ILE A 195 -10.82 28.89 -7.96
CA ILE A 195 -10.54 29.17 -9.38
C ILE A 195 -9.11 29.70 -9.56
N ALA A 196 -8.58 30.50 -8.62
CA ALA A 196 -7.17 30.90 -8.66
C ALA A 196 -6.23 29.71 -8.47
N ALA A 197 -6.56 28.77 -7.57
CA ALA A 197 -5.81 27.52 -7.41
C ALA A 197 -5.87 26.64 -8.67
N ALA A 198 -7.03 26.60 -9.33
CA ALA A 198 -7.23 25.92 -10.62
C ALA A 198 -6.34 26.50 -11.74
N GLU A 199 -6.22 27.83 -11.83
CA GLU A 199 -5.35 28.50 -12.82
C GLU A 199 -3.86 28.16 -12.60
N VAL A 200 -3.39 28.19 -11.34
CA VAL A 200 -2.02 27.83 -11.00
C VAL A 200 -1.74 26.34 -11.21
N LEU A 201 -2.66 25.45 -10.84
CA LEU A 201 -2.54 24.01 -11.09
C LEU A 201 -2.45 23.71 -12.59
N ALA A 202 -3.31 24.33 -13.41
CA ALA A 202 -3.27 24.18 -14.86
C ALA A 202 -1.93 24.62 -15.46
N ALA A 203 -1.35 25.71 -14.95
CA ALA A 203 -0.03 26.19 -15.36
C ALA A 203 1.08 25.20 -14.95
N GLU A 204 1.10 24.73 -13.69
CA GLU A 204 2.13 23.77 -13.24
C GLU A 204 2.04 22.43 -13.97
N LEU A 205 0.84 21.87 -14.18
CA LEU A 205 0.66 20.63 -14.95
C LEU A 205 1.10 20.78 -16.41
N THR A 206 0.91 21.95 -17.01
CA THR A 206 1.37 22.26 -18.38
C THR A 206 2.89 22.38 -18.44
N GLU A 207 3.52 23.04 -17.47
CA GLU A 207 4.98 23.19 -17.40
C GLU A 207 5.72 21.87 -17.09
N LEU A 208 5.07 20.98 -16.35
CA LEU A 208 5.61 19.67 -15.95
C LEU A 208 5.32 18.55 -16.96
N ASP A 209 4.56 18.83 -18.02
CA ASP A 209 4.12 17.85 -19.04
C ASP A 209 3.31 16.68 -18.42
N ARG A 210 2.34 17.01 -17.55
CA ARG A 210 1.56 16.04 -16.74
C ARG A 210 0.05 16.06 -17.00
N LEU A 211 -0.41 16.74 -18.05
CA LEU A 211 -1.85 16.93 -18.35
C LEU A 211 -2.59 15.61 -18.63
N ASP A 212 -1.96 14.69 -19.37
CA ASP A 212 -2.50 13.36 -19.71
C ASP A 212 -2.27 12.30 -18.61
N ALA A 213 -1.50 12.64 -17.59
CA ALA A 213 -1.20 11.82 -16.41
C ALA A 213 -1.99 12.23 -15.17
N SER A 214 -2.98 13.13 -15.31
CA SER A 214 -3.73 13.71 -14.20
C SER A 214 -5.25 13.55 -14.38
N VAL A 215 -5.93 13.24 -13.27
CA VAL A 215 -7.37 13.43 -13.09
C VAL A 215 -7.56 14.59 -12.12
N VAL A 216 -8.39 15.56 -12.49
CA VAL A 216 -8.66 16.74 -11.64
C VAL A 216 -10.12 16.79 -11.22
N THR A 217 -10.33 17.06 -9.93
CA THR A 217 -11.64 17.09 -9.29
C THR A 217 -11.80 18.32 -8.38
N SER A 218 -13.04 18.67 -8.08
CA SER A 218 -13.40 19.60 -7.00
C SER A 218 -14.88 19.36 -6.66
N PHE A 219 -15.27 19.53 -5.40
CA PHE A 219 -16.69 19.49 -5.03
C PHE A 219 -17.52 20.64 -5.64
N ASP A 220 -16.88 21.71 -6.11
CA ASP A 220 -17.53 22.86 -6.78
C ASP A 220 -17.51 22.69 -8.31
N ASP A 221 -18.68 22.43 -8.91
CA ASP A 221 -18.81 22.29 -10.37
C ASP A 221 -18.32 23.53 -11.15
N THR A 222 -18.35 24.73 -10.54
CA THR A 222 -17.85 25.96 -11.19
C THR A 222 -16.32 26.03 -11.22
N VAL A 223 -15.65 25.39 -10.26
CA VAL A 223 -14.18 25.23 -10.25
C VAL A 223 -13.76 24.21 -11.30
N VAL A 224 -14.51 23.11 -11.45
CA VAL A 224 -14.29 22.10 -12.51
C VAL A 224 -14.48 22.72 -13.90
N GLU A 225 -15.55 23.51 -14.11
CA GLU A 225 -15.78 24.23 -15.38
C GLU A 225 -14.68 25.25 -15.67
N ALA A 226 -14.21 26.00 -14.67
CA ALA A 226 -13.12 26.95 -14.83
C ALA A 226 -11.79 26.26 -15.18
N PHE A 227 -11.45 25.16 -14.48
CA PHE A 227 -10.24 24.39 -14.74
C PHE A 227 -10.22 23.82 -16.17
N ALA A 228 -11.36 23.31 -16.67
CA ALA A 228 -11.49 22.85 -18.05
C ALA A 228 -11.14 23.93 -19.10
N GLY A 229 -11.36 25.21 -18.76
CA GLY A 229 -10.99 26.35 -19.59
C GLY A 229 -9.48 26.68 -19.55
N PHE A 230 -8.79 26.37 -18.46
CA PHE A 230 -7.35 26.60 -18.31
C PHE A 230 -6.51 25.43 -18.86
N ALA A 231 -6.94 24.19 -18.65
CA ALA A 231 -6.22 22.97 -19.01
C ALA A 231 -7.10 22.01 -19.86
N PRO A 232 -7.42 22.37 -21.11
CA PRO A 232 -8.25 21.53 -21.98
C PRO A 232 -7.54 20.22 -22.33
N GLY A 233 -8.16 19.09 -22.01
CA GLY A 233 -7.65 17.74 -22.30
C GLY A 233 -7.19 16.94 -21.08
N VAL A 234 -7.17 17.53 -19.90
CA VAL A 234 -7.05 16.80 -18.63
C VAL A 234 -8.35 16.01 -18.38
N GLU A 235 -8.25 14.81 -17.80
CA GLU A 235 -9.43 14.05 -17.38
C GLU A 235 -10.08 14.73 -16.17
N LEU A 236 -11.40 14.94 -16.23
CA LEU A 236 -12.15 15.59 -15.16
C LEU A 236 -13.18 14.64 -14.57
N THR A 237 -13.42 14.77 -13.27
CA THR A 237 -14.57 14.15 -12.61
C THR A 237 -15.60 15.21 -12.23
N PRO A 238 -16.90 14.87 -12.22
CA PRO A 238 -17.96 15.83 -11.92
C PRO A 238 -17.86 16.36 -10.48
N GLY A 239 -18.26 17.62 -10.29
CA GLY A 239 -18.43 18.19 -8.96
C GLY A 239 -19.66 17.64 -8.25
N LEU A 240 -19.99 18.20 -7.08
CA LEU A 240 -21.04 17.65 -6.23
C LEU A 240 -22.43 17.76 -6.88
N GLY A 241 -22.71 18.83 -7.62
CA GLY A 241 -23.98 19.04 -8.30
C GLY A 241 -24.20 18.05 -9.44
N LEU A 242 -23.22 17.90 -10.34
CA LEU A 242 -23.28 16.93 -11.44
C LEU A 242 -23.29 15.48 -10.92
N SER A 243 -22.49 15.16 -9.90
CA SER A 243 -22.51 13.85 -9.25
C SER A 243 -23.89 13.56 -8.62
N THR A 244 -24.52 14.54 -7.99
CA THR A 244 -25.87 14.40 -7.40
C THR A 244 -26.93 14.18 -8.49
N ALA A 245 -26.88 14.93 -9.59
CA ALA A 245 -27.79 14.77 -10.72
C ALA A 245 -27.65 13.38 -11.39
N TRP A 246 -26.42 12.88 -11.52
CA TRP A 246 -26.17 11.51 -11.97
C TRP A 246 -26.73 10.47 -10.98
N VAL A 247 -26.46 10.60 -9.68
CA VAL A 247 -26.87 9.62 -8.66
C VAL A 247 -28.39 9.55 -8.50
N LEU A 248 -29.08 10.70 -8.40
CA LEU A 248 -30.52 10.75 -8.17
C LEU A 248 -31.32 10.47 -9.45
N ASP A 249 -31.04 11.20 -10.53
CA ASP A 249 -31.89 11.27 -11.71
C ASP A 249 -31.29 10.53 -12.94
N GLY A 250 -30.01 10.19 -12.90
CA GLY A 250 -29.31 9.56 -14.03
C GLY A 250 -29.01 10.52 -15.17
N GLU A 251 -28.89 11.83 -14.89
CA GLU A 251 -28.54 12.83 -15.89
C GLU A 251 -27.09 12.63 -16.37
N PRO A 252 -26.83 12.32 -17.65
CA PRO A 252 -25.49 12.00 -18.13
C PRO A 252 -24.48 13.13 -17.89
N LEU A 253 -23.26 12.74 -17.54
CA LEU A 253 -22.13 13.66 -17.39
C LEU A 253 -21.76 14.32 -18.74
N PRO A 254 -21.16 15.53 -18.72
CA PRO A 254 -20.57 16.15 -19.90
C PRO A 254 -19.57 15.24 -20.64
N ASP A 255 -19.47 15.42 -21.96
CA ASP A 255 -18.46 14.75 -22.79
C ASP A 255 -17.05 14.98 -22.24
N GLY A 256 -16.28 13.90 -22.07
CA GLY A 256 -14.91 13.96 -21.55
C GLY A 256 -14.76 13.62 -20.06
N MET A 257 -15.86 13.40 -19.33
CA MET A 257 -15.82 12.82 -17.98
C MET A 257 -16.11 11.31 -18.04
N ARG A 258 -15.11 10.47 -17.75
CA ARG A 258 -15.24 8.99 -17.75
C ARG A 258 -15.40 8.39 -16.35
N ILE A 259 -15.01 9.14 -15.32
CA ILE A 259 -14.86 8.66 -13.94
C ILE A 259 -15.87 9.36 -13.02
N LEU A 260 -16.49 8.59 -12.14
CA LEU A 260 -17.34 9.04 -11.04
C LEU A 260 -16.60 8.79 -9.72
N GLN A 261 -16.27 9.83 -8.96
CA GLN A 261 -15.66 9.71 -7.63
C GLN A 261 -16.77 9.73 -6.55
N LEU A 262 -17.22 8.55 -6.10
CA LEU A 262 -18.42 8.42 -5.26
C LEU A 262 -18.13 7.72 -3.92
N PRO A 263 -18.67 8.20 -2.79
CA PRO A 263 -18.59 7.51 -1.52
C PRO A 263 -19.66 6.43 -1.40
N PRO A 264 -19.52 5.43 -0.50
CA PRO A 264 -20.61 4.51 -0.16
C PRO A 264 -21.89 5.22 0.34
N GLU A 265 -21.74 6.25 1.17
CA GLU A 265 -22.82 7.08 1.70
C GLU A 265 -22.44 8.57 1.60
N PHE A 266 -23.41 9.47 1.40
CA PHE A 266 -23.17 10.91 1.56
C PHE A 266 -24.33 11.56 2.32
N GLN A 267 -24.01 12.23 3.43
CA GLN A 267 -24.97 12.96 4.27
C GLN A 267 -26.21 12.15 4.71
N GLY A 268 -26.07 10.84 5.01
CA GLY A 268 -27.18 9.97 5.39
C GLY A 268 -27.95 9.35 4.22
N VAL A 269 -27.46 9.50 2.98
CA VAL A 269 -28.01 8.88 1.77
C VAL A 269 -27.03 7.82 1.26
N GLU A 270 -27.49 6.57 1.13
CA GLU A 270 -26.73 5.50 0.47
C GLU A 270 -26.54 5.87 -1.01
N VAL A 271 -25.29 6.00 -1.46
CA VAL A 271 -24.94 6.47 -2.81
C VAL A 271 -24.59 5.30 -3.72
N LEU A 272 -23.78 4.34 -3.25
CA LEU A 272 -23.36 3.17 -4.02
C LEU A 272 -24.37 2.01 -3.93
N THR A 273 -25.64 2.28 -4.27
CA THR A 273 -26.66 1.22 -4.38
C THR A 273 -26.41 0.36 -5.63
N PRO A 274 -26.90 -0.90 -5.66
CA PRO A 274 -26.78 -1.76 -6.84
C PRO A 274 -27.33 -1.13 -8.13
N GLU A 275 -28.38 -0.31 -8.04
CA GLU A 275 -28.97 0.41 -9.16
C GLU A 275 -28.06 1.53 -9.69
N VAL A 276 -27.46 2.32 -8.80
CA VAL A 276 -26.50 3.39 -9.18
C VAL A 276 -25.26 2.79 -9.82
N ILE A 277 -24.73 1.70 -9.24
CA ILE A 277 -23.59 0.96 -9.79
C ILE A 277 -23.93 0.42 -11.18
N ALA A 278 -25.02 -0.34 -11.32
CA ALA A 278 -25.42 -0.92 -12.60
C ALA A 278 -25.65 0.14 -13.68
N ARG A 279 -26.37 1.23 -13.37
CA ARG A 279 -26.61 2.34 -14.31
C ARG A 279 -25.31 3.00 -14.75
N SER A 280 -24.34 3.17 -13.85
CA SER A 280 -23.04 3.77 -14.15
C SER A 280 -22.23 2.90 -15.11
N LYS A 281 -22.19 1.58 -14.86
CA LYS A 281 -21.54 0.61 -15.76
C LYS A 281 -22.23 0.52 -17.13
N GLU A 282 -23.57 0.54 -17.17
CA GLU A 282 -24.34 0.52 -18.41
C GLU A 282 -24.15 1.79 -19.26
N ALA A 283 -23.93 2.95 -18.61
CA ALA A 283 -23.58 4.21 -19.27
C ALA A 283 -22.10 4.28 -19.71
N GLY A 284 -21.26 3.35 -19.25
CA GLY A 284 -19.83 3.30 -19.56
C GLY A 284 -18.93 4.12 -18.63
N TYR A 285 -19.46 4.58 -17.49
CA TYR A 285 -18.67 5.28 -16.46
C TYR A 285 -17.91 4.30 -15.57
N LEU A 286 -16.70 4.68 -15.23
CA LEU A 286 -15.92 4.06 -14.16
C LEU A 286 -16.31 4.66 -12.81
N ILE A 287 -16.24 3.85 -11.76
CA ILE A 287 -16.54 4.27 -10.38
C ILE A 287 -15.27 4.13 -9.56
N TRP A 288 -14.73 5.26 -9.10
CA TRP A 288 -13.67 5.31 -8.12
C TRP A 288 -14.31 5.61 -6.76
N VAL A 289 -14.20 4.68 -5.82
CA VAL A 289 -14.77 4.85 -4.47
C VAL A 289 -13.77 5.53 -3.56
N TRP A 290 -14.24 6.53 -2.82
CA TRP A 290 -13.55 7.08 -1.65
C TRP A 290 -14.36 6.71 -0.40
N PRO A 291 -13.91 5.77 0.45
CA PRO A 291 -14.69 5.33 1.58
C PRO A 291 -14.76 6.40 2.67
N ASN A 292 -15.96 6.90 2.91
CA ASN A 292 -16.21 8.00 3.84
C ASN A 292 -16.46 7.54 5.30
N ASP A 293 -16.25 6.26 5.60
CA ASP A 293 -16.36 5.67 6.94
C ASP A 293 -15.26 4.61 7.14
N ARG A 294 -14.57 4.67 8.29
CA ARG A 294 -13.42 3.82 8.65
C ARG A 294 -13.73 2.33 8.71
N SER A 295 -15.00 1.92 8.81
CA SER A 295 -15.38 0.50 8.71
C SER A 295 -15.12 -0.12 7.35
N TRP A 296 -14.88 0.68 6.31
CA TRP A 296 -14.40 0.24 5.00
C TRP A 296 -12.88 0.18 4.87
N GLU A 297 -12.14 0.92 5.71
CA GLU A 297 -10.67 1.03 5.68
C GLU A 297 -10.02 -0.19 6.32
N ASN A 298 -10.13 -1.34 5.65
CA ASN A 298 -9.54 -2.63 6.01
C ASN A 298 -9.70 -3.63 4.85
N ALA A 299 -9.01 -4.77 4.95
CA ALA A 299 -9.01 -5.80 3.91
C ALA A 299 -10.40 -6.37 3.56
N ASP A 300 -11.35 -6.45 4.50
CA ASP A 300 -12.71 -6.92 4.20
C ASP A 300 -13.55 -5.84 3.51
N GLY A 301 -13.45 -4.60 3.98
CA GLY A 301 -14.07 -3.45 3.33
C GLY A 301 -13.64 -3.31 1.87
N TYR A 302 -12.32 -3.34 1.60
CA TYR A 302 -11.80 -3.29 0.22
C TYR A 302 -12.24 -4.48 -0.62
N ARG A 303 -12.21 -5.72 -0.08
CA ARG A 303 -12.74 -6.91 -0.76
C ARG A 303 -14.20 -6.71 -1.18
N ARG A 304 -15.04 -6.18 -0.28
CA ARG A 304 -16.47 -5.92 -0.55
C ARG A 304 -16.68 -4.84 -1.60
N LEU A 305 -15.87 -3.76 -1.58
CA LEU A 305 -15.91 -2.72 -2.61
C LEU A 305 -15.51 -3.27 -4.00
N LEU A 306 -14.51 -4.14 -4.06
CA LEU A 306 -14.12 -4.82 -5.30
C LEU A 306 -15.21 -5.79 -5.78
N GLU A 307 -15.87 -6.53 -4.87
CA GLU A 307 -17.03 -7.39 -5.19
C GLU A 307 -18.27 -6.61 -5.64
N MET A 308 -18.45 -5.37 -5.17
CA MET A 308 -19.44 -4.42 -5.68
C MET A 308 -19.08 -3.88 -7.09
N GLY A 309 -17.86 -4.15 -7.57
CA GLY A 309 -17.41 -3.80 -8.92
C GLY A 309 -16.84 -2.39 -9.04
N MET A 310 -16.21 -1.84 -8.00
CA MET A 310 -15.48 -0.56 -8.08
C MET A 310 -14.23 -0.69 -8.97
N ASP A 311 -13.94 0.33 -9.78
CA ASP A 311 -12.79 0.36 -10.71
C ASP A 311 -11.56 1.06 -10.10
N GLY A 312 -11.75 1.86 -9.06
CA GLY A 312 -10.68 2.51 -8.31
C GLY A 312 -11.01 2.55 -6.83
N LEU A 313 -10.01 2.35 -5.99
CA LEU A 313 -10.08 2.50 -4.54
C LEU A 313 -9.22 3.69 -4.12
N ASN A 314 -9.82 4.81 -3.71
CA ASN A 314 -9.11 5.92 -3.07
C ASN A 314 -9.21 5.79 -1.55
N ILE A 315 -8.12 5.37 -0.91
CA ILE A 315 -8.18 4.70 0.40
C ILE A 315 -7.06 5.11 1.35
N ASN A 316 -7.32 4.96 2.65
CA ASN A 316 -6.42 5.36 3.73
C ASN A 316 -5.35 4.32 4.08
N LEU A 317 -5.56 3.04 3.75
CA LEU A 317 -4.59 1.94 3.95
C LEU A 317 -4.05 1.40 2.60
N PRO A 318 -3.21 2.17 1.88
CA PRO A 318 -2.75 1.83 0.54
C PRO A 318 -2.04 0.47 0.46
N ALA A 319 -1.23 0.08 1.46
CA ALA A 319 -0.56 -1.22 1.44
C ALA A 319 -1.54 -2.39 1.57
N VAL A 320 -2.61 -2.20 2.36
CA VAL A 320 -3.70 -3.18 2.49
C VAL A 320 -4.53 -3.25 1.20
N GLY A 321 -4.78 -2.12 0.54
CA GLY A 321 -5.51 -2.04 -0.72
C GLY A 321 -4.80 -2.67 -1.91
N VAL A 322 -3.49 -2.44 -2.06
CA VAL A 322 -2.69 -3.07 -3.13
C VAL A 322 -2.73 -4.60 -3.01
N GLU A 323 -2.62 -5.14 -1.79
CA GLU A 323 -2.76 -6.58 -1.57
C GLU A 323 -4.19 -7.08 -1.78
N ALA A 324 -5.22 -6.28 -1.45
CA ALA A 324 -6.61 -6.62 -1.72
C ALA A 324 -6.90 -6.71 -3.23
N VAL A 325 -6.46 -5.71 -4.01
CA VAL A 325 -6.54 -5.72 -5.48
C VAL A 325 -5.75 -6.90 -6.04
N ARG A 326 -4.50 -7.13 -5.60
CA ARG A 326 -3.68 -8.25 -6.06
C ARG A 326 -4.37 -9.61 -5.84
N ARG A 327 -5.02 -9.81 -4.69
CA ARG A 327 -5.79 -11.03 -4.39
C ARG A 327 -7.06 -11.15 -5.20
N PHE A 328 -7.77 -10.04 -5.43
CA PHE A 328 -9.02 -10.01 -6.20
C PHE A 328 -8.77 -10.26 -7.69
N THR A 329 -7.67 -9.74 -8.23
CA THR A 329 -7.29 -9.88 -9.64
C THR A 329 -6.49 -11.14 -9.93
N ALA A 330 -5.97 -11.83 -8.91
CA ALA A 330 -5.36 -13.13 -9.08
C ALA A 330 -6.39 -14.06 -9.72
N ALA A 331 -6.05 -14.62 -10.89
CA ALA A 331 -6.87 -15.66 -11.50
C ALA A 331 -7.12 -16.75 -10.45
N PRO A 332 -8.35 -17.31 -10.34
CA PRO A 332 -8.58 -18.42 -9.45
C PRO A 332 -7.57 -19.50 -9.80
N THR A 333 -6.62 -19.77 -8.89
CA THR A 333 -5.68 -20.87 -9.08
C THR A 333 -6.54 -22.09 -9.31
N ALA A 334 -6.49 -22.64 -10.53
CA ALA A 334 -7.30 -23.79 -10.87
C ALA A 334 -7.02 -24.84 -9.79
N LEU A 335 -8.04 -25.23 -9.02
CA LEU A 335 -7.84 -26.21 -7.97
C LEU A 335 -7.22 -27.44 -8.65
N PRO A 336 -6.00 -27.85 -8.27
CA PRO A 336 -5.30 -28.96 -8.90
C PRO A 336 -6.25 -30.16 -8.98
N ALA A 337 -6.38 -30.74 -10.17
CA ALA A 337 -7.39 -31.74 -10.47
C ALA A 337 -7.10 -33.09 -9.80
N SER A 338 -5.93 -33.22 -9.18
CA SER A 338 -5.48 -34.36 -8.40
C SER A 338 -4.57 -33.94 -7.24
N LEU A 339 -4.36 -34.85 -6.28
CA LEU A 339 -3.36 -34.68 -5.22
C LEU A 339 -1.92 -34.59 -5.77
N GLU A 340 -1.61 -35.24 -6.89
CA GLU A 340 -0.29 -35.11 -7.55
C GLU A 340 -0.03 -33.69 -8.08
N GLU A 341 -1.07 -32.98 -8.53
CA GLU A 341 -0.93 -31.56 -8.92
C GLU A 341 -0.87 -30.63 -7.69
N MET A 342 -1.38 -31.04 -6.51
CA MET A 342 -1.14 -30.33 -5.25
C MET A 342 0.32 -30.44 -4.82
N ASP A 343 0.85 -31.66 -4.75
CA ASP A 343 2.24 -31.92 -4.32
C ASP A 343 3.27 -31.20 -5.22
N ALA A 344 2.97 -31.06 -6.51
CA ALA A 344 3.82 -30.33 -7.47
C ALA A 344 3.77 -28.79 -7.33
N LEU A 345 2.75 -28.24 -6.66
CA LEU A 345 2.61 -26.80 -6.38
C LEU A 345 3.17 -26.39 -5.01
N ILE A 346 3.43 -27.36 -4.12
CA ILE A 346 4.23 -27.12 -2.93
C ILE A 346 5.67 -26.87 -3.40
N PRO A 347 6.25 -25.69 -3.16
CA PRO A 347 7.66 -25.48 -3.49
C PRO A 347 8.49 -26.38 -2.58
N VAL A 348 9.10 -27.42 -3.17
CA VAL A 348 10.16 -28.18 -2.50
C VAL A 348 11.29 -27.19 -2.24
N VAL A 349 11.31 -26.64 -1.03
CA VAL A 349 12.44 -25.88 -0.52
C VAL A 349 13.57 -26.87 -0.42
N GLU A 350 14.45 -26.88 -1.42
CA GLU A 350 15.62 -27.75 -1.39
C GLU A 350 16.50 -27.30 -0.21
N VAL A 351 16.44 -28.05 0.88
CA VAL A 351 17.09 -27.76 2.18
C VAL A 351 18.63 -27.63 2.05
N SER A 352 19.17 -28.02 0.89
CA SER A 352 20.55 -27.85 0.44
C SER A 352 21.10 -26.41 0.56
N ARG A 353 20.25 -25.37 0.51
CA ARG A 353 20.70 -23.96 0.61
C ARG A 353 20.65 -23.35 2.01
N VAL A 354 19.90 -23.90 2.95
CA VAL A 354 19.88 -23.41 4.35
C VAL A 354 21.10 -23.92 5.12
N ALA A 355 21.58 -25.12 4.80
CA ALA A 355 22.70 -25.77 5.47
C ALA A 355 24.11 -25.15 5.21
N GLN A 356 24.26 -24.15 4.32
CA GLN A 356 25.57 -23.57 3.96
C GLN A 356 25.81 -22.13 4.45
N ARG A 357 24.96 -21.57 5.32
CA ARG A 357 25.23 -20.29 6.01
C ARG A 357 25.34 -20.38 7.54
N ALA A 358 25.22 -21.57 8.11
CA ALA A 358 25.51 -21.81 9.52
C ALA A 358 27.03 -21.98 9.73
N ALA A 359 27.66 -20.94 10.32
CA ALA A 359 29.10 -20.77 10.60
C ALA A 359 30.01 -20.54 9.37
N PRO A 360 30.87 -19.50 9.37
CA PRO A 360 31.52 -18.92 10.56
C PRO A 360 31.19 -17.45 10.84
N ILE A 361 30.23 -17.17 11.73
CA ILE A 361 30.06 -15.85 12.38
C ILE A 361 29.83 -16.04 13.90
N LEU A 362 30.66 -16.85 14.55
CA LEU A 362 30.78 -16.90 16.01
C LEU A 362 32.28 -16.97 16.35
N GLY A 363 32.91 -15.80 16.44
CA GLY A 363 34.37 -15.69 16.56
C GLY A 363 34.87 -14.27 16.88
N ALA A 364 34.68 -13.85 18.14
CA ALA A 364 35.25 -12.68 18.80
C ALA A 364 34.77 -11.27 18.36
N GLY A 365 33.88 -10.67 19.16
CA GLY A 365 33.58 -9.23 19.14
C GLY A 365 32.09 -8.89 19.27
N ALA A 366 31.66 -8.45 20.45
CA ALA A 366 30.35 -7.80 20.69
C ALA A 366 30.33 -6.37 20.07
N PRO A 367 29.18 -5.66 19.87
CA PRO A 367 27.91 -5.81 20.62
C PRO A 367 26.56 -5.63 19.86
N SER A 368 25.48 -6.01 20.56
CA SER A 368 24.10 -5.47 20.55
C SER A 368 23.46 -4.87 19.28
N GLU A 369 22.53 -5.63 18.67
CA GLU A 369 21.24 -5.24 18.06
C GLU A 369 20.29 -6.47 18.24
N GLY A 370 18.96 -6.47 18.11
CA GLY A 370 17.90 -5.45 17.91
C GLY A 370 16.57 -6.17 17.59
N PRO A 371 15.37 -5.79 18.11
CA PRO A 371 14.14 -6.58 17.90
C PRO A 371 13.47 -6.29 16.55
N VAL A 372 12.91 -7.33 15.93
CA VAL A 372 12.04 -7.22 14.74
C VAL A 372 10.64 -6.78 15.20
N VAL A 373 10.10 -5.73 14.57
CA VAL A 373 8.78 -5.16 14.90
C VAL A 373 7.78 -5.54 13.81
N ALA A 374 6.62 -6.07 14.22
CA ALA A 374 5.42 -6.25 13.41
C ALA A 374 4.24 -5.51 14.09
N THR A 375 3.15 -5.23 13.36
CA THR A 375 2.16 -4.19 13.71
C THR A 375 0.73 -4.70 14.03
N PRO A 376 -0.06 -3.90 14.80
CA PRO A 376 -1.54 -3.87 14.87
C PRO A 376 -2.43 -5.10 14.60
N GLY A 377 -2.83 -5.87 15.62
CA GLY A 377 -4.26 -6.21 15.78
C GLY A 377 -4.82 -7.51 15.19
N PHE A 378 -4.07 -8.63 15.18
CA PHE A 378 -4.66 -9.95 14.94
C PHE A 378 -5.59 -10.43 16.08
N VAL A 379 -6.91 -10.34 15.85
CA VAL A 379 -7.90 -11.20 16.51
C VAL A 379 -8.27 -12.30 15.51
N PRO A 380 -8.06 -13.61 15.82
CA PRO A 380 -8.43 -14.67 14.89
C PRO A 380 -9.94 -14.65 14.63
N ALA A 381 -10.33 -14.65 13.36
CA ALA A 381 -11.73 -14.84 13.00
C ALA A 381 -12.22 -16.23 13.46
N PRO A 382 -13.51 -16.42 13.80
CA PRO A 382 -14.08 -17.73 14.20
C PRO A 382 -14.07 -18.83 13.11
N ASP A 383 -13.38 -18.59 12.00
CA ASP A 383 -13.16 -19.51 10.89
C ASP A 383 -11.73 -19.42 10.31
N ASP A 384 -10.77 -18.82 11.03
CA ASP A 384 -9.37 -18.80 10.64
C ASP A 384 -8.78 -20.23 10.63
N ARG A 385 -8.70 -20.80 9.42
CA ARG A 385 -8.19 -22.15 9.17
C ARG A 385 -6.71 -22.29 9.53
N ARG A 386 -5.91 -21.22 9.53
CA ARG A 386 -4.49 -21.25 9.94
C ARG A 386 -4.39 -21.33 11.46
N PHE A 387 -5.23 -20.58 12.17
CA PHE A 387 -5.32 -20.65 13.63
C PHE A 387 -5.80 -22.03 14.10
N CYS A 388 -6.88 -22.57 13.51
CA CYS A 388 -7.33 -23.93 13.83
C CYS A 388 -6.25 -24.98 13.51
N TRP A 389 -5.59 -24.92 12.35
CA TRP A 389 -4.51 -25.84 11.99
C TRP A 389 -3.35 -25.80 12.99
N ALA A 390 -2.85 -24.61 13.34
CA ALA A 390 -1.74 -24.47 14.29
C ALA A 390 -2.09 -25.06 15.68
N VAL A 391 -3.32 -24.84 16.16
CA VAL A 391 -3.80 -25.41 17.43
C VAL A 391 -4.00 -26.93 17.34
N GLU A 392 -4.44 -27.46 16.19
CA GLU A 392 -4.60 -28.90 15.97
C GLU A 392 -3.24 -29.62 15.92
N VAL A 393 -2.25 -29.09 15.20
CA VAL A 393 -0.87 -29.61 15.08
C VAL A 393 -0.17 -29.73 16.43
N VAL A 394 -0.40 -28.80 17.36
CA VAL A 394 0.20 -28.85 18.70
C VAL A 394 -0.59 -29.76 19.66
N ASN A 395 -1.83 -30.11 19.34
CA ASN A 395 -2.71 -30.95 20.17
C ASN A 395 -2.83 -32.42 19.67
N SER A 396 -2.31 -32.75 18.48
CA SER A 396 -2.37 -34.07 17.85
C SER A 396 -1.43 -35.11 18.51
N ARG A 397 -1.85 -35.66 19.66
CA ARG A 397 -1.11 -36.74 20.35
C ARG A 397 -1.57 -38.14 19.92
N PRO A 398 -0.65 -39.12 19.72
CA PRO A 398 0.81 -39.00 19.83
C PRO A 398 1.43 -38.34 18.58
N TYR A 399 2.40 -37.44 18.79
CA TYR A 399 3.11 -36.75 17.71
C TYR A 399 3.92 -37.74 16.86
N PRO A 400 3.74 -37.79 15.53
CA PRO A 400 4.64 -38.50 14.63
C PRO A 400 6.03 -37.87 14.65
N VAL A 401 7.08 -38.70 14.72
CA VAL A 401 8.48 -38.24 14.67
C VAL A 401 8.85 -37.51 13.36
N ASP A 402 7.99 -37.61 12.34
CA ASP A 402 8.20 -37.08 11.00
C ASP A 402 7.48 -35.73 10.77
N GLU A 403 6.66 -35.26 11.72
CA GLU A 403 5.84 -34.02 11.62
C GLU A 403 6.39 -32.84 12.45
N PHE A 404 7.64 -32.95 12.93
CA PHE A 404 8.30 -31.93 13.77
C PHE A 404 8.33 -30.52 13.13
N GLU A 405 8.51 -30.43 11.81
CA GLU A 405 8.58 -29.15 11.10
C GLU A 405 7.25 -28.38 11.18
N GLU A 406 6.10 -29.06 11.20
CA GLU A 406 4.79 -28.43 11.32
C GLU A 406 4.60 -27.80 12.71
N VAL A 407 5.09 -28.45 13.77
CA VAL A 407 5.06 -27.94 15.15
C VAL A 407 5.92 -26.68 15.31
N VAL A 408 7.06 -26.59 14.60
CA VAL A 408 7.88 -25.37 14.56
C VAL A 408 7.16 -24.23 13.83
N VAL A 409 6.50 -24.52 12.70
CA VAL A 409 5.70 -23.53 11.96
C VAL A 409 4.50 -23.04 12.77
N ALA A 410 3.81 -23.93 13.50
CA ALA A 410 2.75 -23.57 14.43
C ALA A 410 3.26 -22.65 15.56
N GLY A 411 4.45 -22.92 16.10
CA GLY A 411 5.11 -22.06 17.09
C GLY A 411 5.41 -20.66 16.59
N GLN A 412 5.98 -20.55 15.38
CA GLN A 412 6.22 -19.26 14.72
C GLN A 412 4.91 -18.49 14.49
N TYR A 413 3.84 -19.19 14.10
CA TYR A 413 2.52 -18.60 13.95
C TYR A 413 1.98 -18.08 15.29
N PHE A 414 2.04 -18.87 16.38
CA PHE A 414 1.62 -18.42 17.71
C PHE A 414 2.39 -17.19 18.20
N THR A 415 3.72 -17.17 18.02
CA THR A 415 4.57 -16.02 18.35
C THR A 415 4.21 -14.77 17.55
N ALA A 416 3.77 -14.92 16.30
CA ALA A 416 3.32 -13.79 15.48
C ALA A 416 1.94 -13.23 15.90
N VAL A 417 1.08 -14.05 16.53
CA VAL A 417 -0.29 -13.65 16.92
C VAL A 417 -0.45 -13.29 18.41
N GLU A 418 0.41 -13.79 19.30
CA GLU A 418 0.34 -13.54 20.75
C GLU A 418 0.34 -12.05 21.17
N PRO A 419 1.10 -11.14 20.53
CA PRO A 419 1.06 -9.71 20.86
C PRO A 419 -0.30 -9.03 20.62
N TRP A 420 -1.19 -9.66 19.85
CA TRP A 420 -2.47 -9.09 19.41
C TRP A 420 -3.69 -9.84 19.96
N ALA A 421 -3.46 -11.00 20.56
CA ALA A 421 -4.51 -11.87 21.04
C ALA A 421 -5.31 -11.22 22.20
N PRO A 422 -6.61 -11.54 22.35
CA PRO A 422 -7.39 -11.06 23.50
C PRO A 422 -6.77 -11.55 24.81
N ALA A 423 -6.97 -10.79 25.90
CA ALA A 423 -6.21 -10.96 27.15
C ALA A 423 -6.35 -12.35 27.81
N ASP A 424 -7.41 -13.09 27.51
CA ASP A 424 -7.67 -14.48 27.93
C ASP A 424 -6.98 -15.54 27.04
N ALA A 425 -6.57 -15.18 25.82
CA ALA A 425 -5.80 -16.03 24.89
C ALA A 425 -4.28 -15.91 25.07
N VAL A 426 -3.77 -14.77 25.55
CA VAL A 426 -2.31 -14.51 25.71
C VAL A 426 -1.63 -15.55 26.61
N GLY A 427 -2.24 -15.89 27.74
CA GLY A 427 -1.71 -16.91 28.67
C GLY A 427 -1.58 -18.30 28.00
N PRO A 428 -2.66 -18.85 27.43
CA PRO A 428 -2.61 -20.08 26.64
C PRO A 428 -1.62 -20.05 25.47
N LEU A 429 -1.53 -18.96 24.69
CA LEU A 429 -0.60 -18.85 23.57
C LEU A 429 0.87 -18.97 24.03
N ARG A 430 1.25 -18.33 25.14
CA ARG A 430 2.61 -18.45 25.71
C ARG A 430 2.97 -19.89 26.08
N VAL A 431 2.02 -20.68 26.58
CA VAL A 431 2.24 -22.10 26.89
C VAL A 431 2.51 -22.90 25.61
N LEU A 432 1.83 -22.60 24.50
CA LEU A 432 2.09 -23.25 23.22
C LEU A 432 3.40 -22.78 22.57
N ILE A 433 3.74 -21.49 22.68
CA ILE A 433 5.03 -20.94 22.22
C ILE A 433 6.20 -21.59 22.96
N GLU A 434 6.18 -21.60 24.29
CA GLU A 434 7.26 -22.22 25.10
C GLU A 434 7.42 -23.72 24.80
N PHE A 435 6.31 -24.43 24.55
CA PHE A 435 6.34 -25.84 24.14
C PHE A 435 6.97 -26.03 22.75
N THR A 436 6.56 -25.23 21.76
CA THR A 436 7.06 -25.32 20.39
C THR A 436 8.53 -24.89 20.28
N ASP A 437 8.97 -23.85 21.01
CA ASP A 437 10.37 -23.42 21.09
C ASP A 437 11.28 -24.49 21.70
N ARG A 438 10.84 -25.13 22.79
CA ARG A 438 11.60 -26.22 23.42
C ARG A 438 11.73 -27.44 22.50
N ILE A 439 10.70 -27.74 21.71
CA ILE A 439 10.77 -28.80 20.69
C ILE A 439 11.69 -28.37 19.54
N ALA A 440 11.63 -27.11 19.11
CA ALA A 440 12.51 -26.53 18.09
C ALA A 440 14.00 -26.63 18.49
N GLU A 441 14.33 -26.35 19.75
CA GLU A 441 15.68 -26.48 20.32
C GLU A 441 16.13 -27.95 20.43
N ALA A 442 15.23 -28.86 20.86
CA ALA A 442 15.53 -30.28 21.03
C ALA A 442 15.64 -31.05 19.70
N GLY A 443 15.08 -30.53 18.60
CA GLY A 443 15.06 -31.17 17.29
C GLY A 443 14.34 -32.53 17.25
N SER A 444 13.56 -32.85 18.29
CA SER A 444 12.91 -34.14 18.49
C SER A 444 11.85 -34.09 19.59
N PHE A 445 10.83 -34.95 19.49
CA PHE A 445 9.78 -35.09 20.52
C PHE A 445 10.18 -35.97 21.72
N THR A 446 11.34 -36.64 21.67
CA THR A 446 11.68 -37.77 22.55
C THR A 446 11.91 -37.44 24.04
N GLU A 447 11.88 -36.16 24.43
CA GLU A 447 12.00 -35.74 25.83
C GLU A 447 10.67 -35.20 26.44
N PHE A 448 9.55 -35.19 25.69
CA PHE A 448 8.31 -34.48 26.06
C PHE A 448 7.12 -35.38 26.43
N ASP A 449 7.36 -36.38 27.28
CA ASP A 449 6.29 -37.20 27.87
C ASP A 449 6.11 -36.99 29.38
N GLU A 450 4.86 -37.11 29.82
CA GLU A 450 4.33 -37.05 31.19
C GLU A 450 4.27 -35.71 31.95
N VAL A 451 5.20 -34.74 31.77
CA VAL A 451 5.18 -33.50 32.62
C VAL A 451 4.45 -32.30 31.99
N ASP A 452 4.72 -31.96 30.73
CA ASP A 452 4.19 -30.74 30.09
C ASP A 452 2.81 -30.95 29.41
N GLY A 453 2.38 -32.21 29.23
CA GLY A 453 1.21 -32.55 28.40
C GLY A 453 -0.13 -32.01 28.93
N GLY A 454 -0.28 -31.82 30.24
CA GLY A 454 -1.49 -31.24 30.83
C GLY A 454 -1.66 -29.76 30.50
N ALA A 455 -0.60 -28.97 30.68
CA ALA A 455 -0.64 -27.53 30.43
C ALA A 455 -0.86 -27.21 28.94
N VAL A 456 -0.21 -27.97 28.04
CA VAL A 456 -0.39 -27.83 26.59
C VAL A 456 -1.83 -28.19 26.18
N ALA A 457 -2.40 -29.27 26.72
CA ALA A 457 -3.78 -29.66 26.43
C ALA A 457 -4.81 -28.64 26.97
N ASP A 458 -4.62 -28.12 28.18
CA ASP A 458 -5.50 -27.09 28.77
C ASP A 458 -5.41 -25.75 28.01
N ALA A 459 -4.21 -25.37 27.55
CA ALA A 459 -3.98 -24.21 26.71
C ALA A 459 -4.65 -24.36 25.33
N ALA A 460 -4.42 -25.49 24.65
CA ALA A 460 -5.06 -25.79 23.37
C ALA A 460 -6.60 -25.87 23.50
N ALA A 461 -7.13 -26.42 24.59
CA ALA A 461 -8.57 -26.46 24.85
C ALA A 461 -9.17 -25.06 25.06
N THR A 462 -8.42 -24.17 25.73
CA THR A 462 -8.83 -22.77 25.94
C THR A 462 -8.83 -21.98 24.63
N LEU A 463 -7.82 -22.14 23.79
CA LEU A 463 -7.76 -21.49 22.47
C LEU A 463 -8.83 -22.04 21.51
N ASN A 464 -9.07 -23.35 21.51
CA ASN A 464 -10.17 -23.95 20.73
C ASN A 464 -11.56 -23.43 21.16
N ALA A 465 -11.75 -23.01 22.41
CA ALA A 465 -13.01 -22.46 22.88
C ALA A 465 -13.30 -21.03 22.34
N LEU A 466 -12.26 -20.30 21.89
CA LEU A 466 -12.38 -18.94 21.37
C LEU A 466 -12.80 -18.88 19.89
N VAL A 467 -12.54 -19.93 19.11
CA VAL A 467 -12.76 -19.97 17.65
C VAL A 467 -14.16 -20.45 17.25
N ASP A 468 -15.09 -20.55 18.20
CA ASP A 468 -16.32 -21.36 18.08
C ASP A 468 -16.00 -22.85 17.81
N SER A 469 -17.01 -23.71 17.91
CA SER A 469 -16.93 -25.18 17.89
C SER A 469 -16.52 -25.82 16.54
N ARG A 470 -15.77 -25.10 15.69
CA ARG A 470 -15.52 -25.42 14.27
C ARG A 470 -14.13 -25.90 13.92
N CYS A 471 -13.13 -25.77 14.80
CA CYS A 471 -11.81 -26.39 14.56
C CYS A 471 -11.88 -27.93 14.54
N LEU A 472 -12.99 -28.54 15.00
CA LEU A 472 -13.20 -29.99 14.90
C LEU A 472 -13.81 -30.39 13.55
N GLY A 473 -12.97 -30.91 12.64
CA GLY A 473 -13.41 -31.92 11.68
C GLY A 473 -13.57 -31.51 10.21
N ARG A 474 -12.69 -30.65 9.68
CA ARG A 474 -12.43 -30.60 8.22
C ARG A 474 -10.93 -30.44 7.94
N PRO A 475 -10.31 -31.38 7.17
CA PRO A 475 -8.94 -31.22 6.71
C PRO A 475 -8.81 -30.03 5.72
#